data_AF-A0A3D6ELC4-F1
#
_entry.id   AF-A0A3D6ELC4-F1
#
_cell.length_a   1.000
_cell.length_b   1.000
_cell.length_c   1.000
_cell.angle_alpha   90.00
_cell.angle_beta   90.00
_cell.angle_gamma   90.00
#
_symmetry.space_group_name_H-M   'P 1'
#
loop_
_entity.id
_entity.type
_entity.pdbx_description
1 polymer ?
#
loop_
_entity_poly.entity_id
_entity_poly.type
_entity_poly.pdbx_seq_one_letter_code
_entity_poly.pdbx_strand_id
1 'polypeptide(L)'
;MDPEALAPLRALDYAALEPLHAEPVKSPAHGGRWIRAWANPAAAAAYRAGQALPPGSLVVLSSLEDRWGRPGLENGPLYALDMTGDGPSLTFYWPRVPLDRRRDTGGEARAYWRGQDARLEACRACHAGGMAEPAQRSRWRVPRREKVDLAG
;
A
#
# COMPACT_ATOMS: atom_id res chain seq x y z
N MET A 1 8.09 -13.27 20.68
CA MET A 1 8.93 -12.72 19.60
C MET A 1 7.99 -12.12 18.58
N ASP A 2 8.16 -10.86 18.18
CA ASP A 2 7.30 -10.24 17.17
C ASP A 2 7.64 -10.84 15.79
N PRO A 3 6.75 -11.65 15.17
CA PRO A 3 7.04 -12.28 13.88
C PRO A 3 7.17 -11.23 12.76
N GLU A 4 6.63 -10.03 12.94
CA GLU A 4 6.75 -8.90 12.02
C GLU A 4 8.10 -8.17 12.16
N ALA A 5 9.02 -8.62 13.03
CA ALA A 5 10.33 -7.98 13.20
C ALA A 5 11.27 -8.21 12.00
N LEU A 6 11.07 -9.30 11.24
CA LEU A 6 11.99 -9.72 10.17
C LEU A 6 11.45 -9.46 8.75
N ALA A 7 10.14 -9.38 8.60
CA ALA A 7 9.44 -9.10 7.35
C ALA A 7 7.98 -8.72 7.66
N PRO A 8 7.29 -8.00 6.75
CA PRO A 8 5.91 -7.61 6.96
C PRO A 8 4.95 -8.75 6.59
N LEU A 9 4.90 -9.83 7.38
CA LEU A 9 4.22 -11.08 7.03
C LEU A 9 2.75 -10.87 6.68
N ARG A 10 2.02 -10.10 7.49
CA ARG A 10 0.62 -9.72 7.20
C ARG A 10 0.47 -8.95 5.89
N ALA A 11 1.43 -8.09 5.58
CA ALA A 11 1.38 -7.29 4.37
C ALA A 11 1.81 -8.09 3.13
N LEU A 12 2.63 -9.12 3.28
CA LEU A 12 3.03 -10.02 2.20
C LEU A 12 1.87 -10.88 1.70
N ASP A 13 0.89 -11.17 2.55
CA ASP A 13 -0.34 -11.87 2.18
C ASP A 13 -1.45 -10.91 1.69
N TYR A 14 -1.07 -9.86 0.97
CA TYR A 14 -2.03 -8.89 0.43
C TYR A 14 -3.02 -9.49 -0.58
N ALA A 15 -2.72 -10.67 -1.13
CA ALA A 15 -3.64 -11.40 -2.01
C ALA A 15 -4.91 -11.88 -1.28
N ALA A 16 -4.87 -12.02 0.05
CA ALA A 16 -6.03 -12.33 0.87
C ALA A 16 -6.94 -11.11 1.14
N LEU A 17 -6.51 -9.90 0.75
CA LEU A 17 -7.23 -8.64 0.97
C LEU A 17 -8.11 -8.26 -0.23
N GLU A 18 -9.05 -7.34 -0.02
CA GLU A 18 -9.91 -6.84 -1.11
C GLU A 18 -9.18 -5.79 -1.94
N PRO A 19 -9.12 -5.92 -3.28
CA PRO A 19 -8.55 -4.89 -4.12
C PRO A 19 -9.38 -3.60 -4.04
N LEU A 20 -8.69 -2.47 -3.89
CA LEU A 20 -9.29 -1.14 -3.95
C LEU A 20 -9.42 -0.62 -5.38
N HIS A 21 -8.66 -1.19 -6.33
CA HIS A 21 -8.68 -0.84 -7.75
C HIS A 21 -8.50 -2.10 -8.60
N ALA A 22 -9.09 -2.10 -9.80
CA ALA A 22 -8.94 -3.22 -10.73
C ALA A 22 -7.50 -3.34 -11.23
N GLU A 23 -6.99 -2.23 -11.77
CA GLU A 23 -5.68 -2.12 -12.43
C GLU A 23 -4.72 -1.23 -11.63
N PRO A 24 -3.39 -1.39 -11.83
CA PRO A 24 -2.42 -0.45 -11.29
C PRO A 24 -2.66 0.97 -11.80
N VAL A 25 -2.46 1.97 -10.93
CA VAL A 25 -2.62 3.39 -11.25
C VAL A 25 -1.31 4.13 -10.97
N LYS A 26 -0.96 5.11 -11.81
CA LYS A 26 0.24 5.91 -11.56
C LYS A 26 0.02 6.87 -10.39
N SER A 27 0.91 6.85 -9.41
CA SER A 27 0.81 7.66 -8.20
C SER A 27 2.01 8.60 -8.05
N PRO A 28 1.82 9.92 -8.28
CA PRO A 28 2.86 10.92 -8.01
C PRO A 28 3.32 10.91 -6.56
N ALA A 29 2.41 10.67 -5.61
CA ALA A 29 2.70 10.63 -4.17
C ALA A 29 3.65 9.50 -3.75
N HIS A 30 3.78 8.44 -4.55
CA HIS A 30 4.63 7.28 -4.28
C HIS A 30 5.86 7.24 -5.20
N GLY A 31 6.40 8.41 -5.54
CA GLY A 31 7.58 8.56 -6.40
C GLY A 31 7.30 8.30 -7.88
N GLY A 32 6.06 8.52 -8.32
CA GLY A 32 5.66 8.32 -9.72
C GLY A 32 5.52 6.86 -10.16
N ARG A 33 5.51 5.92 -9.20
CA ARG A 33 5.35 4.49 -9.45
C ARG A 33 3.91 4.12 -9.81
N TRP A 34 3.76 2.97 -10.45
CA TRP A 34 2.45 2.33 -10.63
C TRP A 34 2.10 1.58 -9.37
N ILE A 35 0.91 1.81 -8.83
CA ILE A 35 0.49 1.27 -7.54
C ILE A 35 -0.79 0.46 -7.69
N ARG A 36 -0.90 -0.60 -6.91
CA ARG A 36 -2.16 -1.31 -6.67
C ARG A 36 -2.33 -1.45 -5.18
N ALA A 37 -3.54 -1.21 -4.69
CA ALA A 37 -3.82 -1.27 -3.25
C ALA A 37 -4.90 -2.30 -2.96
N TRP A 38 -4.77 -2.93 -1.81
CA TRP A 38 -5.71 -3.86 -1.23
C TRP A 38 -5.95 -3.49 0.23
N ALA A 39 -7.11 -3.82 0.75
CA ALA A 39 -7.44 -3.55 2.13
C ALA A 39 -8.32 -4.65 2.72
N ASN A 40 -8.31 -4.76 4.06
CA ASN A 40 -9.29 -5.62 4.71
C ASN A 40 -10.73 -5.09 4.50
N PRO A 41 -11.77 -5.93 4.68
CA PRO A 41 -13.14 -5.55 4.30
C PRO A 41 -13.64 -4.24 4.92
N ALA A 42 -13.31 -3.98 6.20
CA ALA A 42 -13.70 -2.76 6.90
C ALA A 42 -13.05 -1.52 6.28
N ALA A 43 -11.75 -1.57 6.02
CA ALA A 43 -11.00 -0.50 5.37
C ALA A 43 -11.48 -0.27 3.92
N ALA A 44 -11.75 -1.34 3.18
CA ALA A 44 -12.26 -1.25 1.81
C ALA A 44 -13.65 -0.61 1.75
N ALA A 45 -14.55 -0.95 2.69
CA ALA A 45 -15.86 -0.33 2.81
C ALA A 45 -15.74 1.17 3.13
N ALA A 46 -14.94 1.54 4.14
CA ALA A 46 -14.73 2.93 4.51
C ALA A 46 -14.10 3.75 3.37
N TYR A 47 -13.11 3.18 2.68
CA TYR A 47 -12.46 3.79 1.52
C TYR A 47 -13.49 4.14 0.43
N ARG A 48 -14.34 3.17 0.05
CA ARG A 48 -15.39 3.32 -0.96
C ARG A 48 -16.47 4.32 -0.55
N ALA A 49 -16.79 4.39 0.74
CA ALA A 49 -17.75 5.34 1.29
C ALA A 49 -17.19 6.77 1.44
N GLY A 50 -15.90 7.01 1.10
CA GLY A 50 -15.27 8.31 1.32
C GLY A 50 -14.99 8.63 2.79
N GLN A 51 -15.08 7.63 3.67
CA GLN A 51 -14.94 7.79 5.12
C GLN A 51 -13.48 7.69 5.56
N ALA A 52 -13.23 8.06 6.80
CA ALA A 52 -11.97 7.78 7.49
C ALA A 52 -11.81 6.28 7.73
N LEU A 53 -10.57 5.79 7.74
CA LEU A 53 -10.27 4.39 8.02
C LEU A 53 -10.47 4.14 9.53
N PRO A 54 -11.30 3.15 9.93
CA PRO A 54 -11.44 2.80 11.35
C PRO A 54 -10.19 2.12 11.91
N PRO A 55 -9.97 2.14 13.24
CA PRO A 55 -8.95 1.30 13.89
C PRO A 55 -9.08 -0.17 13.49
N GLY A 56 -7.95 -0.85 13.31
CA GLY A 56 -7.88 -2.22 12.77
C GLY A 56 -7.91 -2.28 11.23
N SER A 57 -8.02 -1.15 10.53
CA SER A 57 -7.85 -1.11 9.08
C SER A 57 -6.42 -1.51 8.69
N LEU A 58 -6.31 -2.43 7.73
CA LEU A 58 -5.05 -2.73 7.04
C LEU A 58 -5.23 -2.35 5.57
N VAL A 59 -4.30 -1.54 5.06
CA VAL A 59 -4.16 -1.22 3.64
C VAL A 59 -2.75 -1.61 3.22
N VAL A 60 -2.62 -2.37 2.14
CA VAL A 60 -1.35 -2.73 1.52
C VAL A 60 -1.32 -2.17 0.12
N LEU A 61 -0.19 -1.58 -0.25
CA LEU A 61 0.08 -1.06 -1.57
C LEU A 61 1.32 -1.76 -2.13
N SER A 62 1.15 -2.44 -3.26
CA SER A 62 2.26 -2.94 -4.07
C SER A 62 2.57 -1.91 -5.17
N SER A 63 3.83 -1.79 -5.53
CA SER A 63 4.25 -0.89 -6.60
C SER A 63 5.08 -1.58 -7.68
N LEU A 64 5.01 -1.04 -8.88
CA LEU A 64 5.80 -1.40 -10.04
C LEU A 64 6.57 -0.16 -10.51
N GLU A 65 7.82 -0.35 -10.93
CA GLU A 65 8.58 0.72 -11.57
C GLU A 65 7.89 1.14 -12.88
N ASP A 66 8.04 2.41 -13.26
CA ASP A 66 7.49 2.92 -14.52
C ASP A 66 8.38 2.52 -15.69
N ARG A 67 7.76 1.98 -16.73
CA ARG A 67 8.41 1.69 -18.01
C ARG A 67 7.68 2.43 -19.12
N TRP A 68 8.21 3.62 -19.47
CA TRP A 68 7.69 4.48 -20.54
C TRP A 68 6.21 4.84 -20.37
N GLY A 69 5.81 5.20 -19.16
CA GLY A 69 4.42 5.58 -18.87
C GLY A 69 3.47 4.39 -18.75
N ARG A 70 3.97 3.19 -18.46
CA ARG A 70 3.19 1.98 -18.18
C ARG A 70 3.80 1.21 -17.00
N PRO A 71 3.04 0.34 -16.30
CA PRO A 71 3.61 -0.55 -15.29
C PRO A 71 4.69 -1.46 -15.91
N GLY A 72 5.88 -1.47 -15.31
CA GLY A 72 6.95 -2.40 -15.65
C GLY A 72 6.74 -3.81 -15.11
N LEU A 73 7.74 -4.68 -15.29
CA LEU A 73 7.74 -6.04 -14.71
C LEU A 73 8.48 -6.07 -13.37
N GLU A 74 9.24 -5.02 -13.08
CA GLU A 74 10.05 -4.87 -11.89
C GLU A 74 9.18 -4.41 -10.71
N ASN A 75 9.08 -5.28 -9.70
CA ASN A 75 8.42 -4.93 -8.44
C ASN A 75 9.22 -3.85 -7.70
N GLY A 76 8.54 -2.76 -7.41
CA GLY A 76 8.97 -1.76 -6.46
C GLY A 76 8.74 -2.21 -5.02
N PRO A 77 8.84 -1.27 -4.06
CA PRO A 77 8.51 -1.55 -2.67
C PRO A 77 7.03 -1.84 -2.45
N LEU A 78 6.78 -2.62 -1.40
CA LEU A 78 5.50 -2.82 -0.77
C LEU A 78 5.38 -1.84 0.41
N TYR A 79 4.22 -1.21 0.53
CA TYR A 79 3.89 -0.31 1.61
C TYR A 79 2.70 -0.88 2.36
N ALA A 80 2.68 -0.75 3.68
CA ALA A 80 1.51 -1.08 4.46
C ALA A 80 1.17 0.02 5.44
N LEU A 81 -0.12 0.14 5.72
CA LEU A 81 -0.69 1.06 6.68
C LEU A 81 -1.67 0.28 7.55
N ASP A 82 -1.36 0.21 8.84
CA ASP A 82 -2.25 -0.29 9.87
C ASP A 82 -2.81 0.91 10.63
N MET A 83 -4.14 1.03 10.70
CA MET A 83 -4.77 2.06 11.52
C MET A 83 -4.84 1.55 12.96
N THR A 84 -4.03 2.16 13.83
CA THR A 84 -4.02 1.86 15.27
C THR A 84 -4.93 2.85 16.01
N GLY A 85 -5.10 2.67 17.33
CA GLY A 85 -5.79 3.67 18.15
C GLY A 85 -5.09 5.04 18.16
N ASP A 86 -3.77 5.05 17.94
CA ASP A 86 -2.93 6.26 17.96
C ASP A 86 -2.71 6.85 16.56
N GLY A 87 -3.39 6.30 15.53
CA GLY A 87 -3.26 6.71 14.13
C GLY A 87 -2.51 5.70 13.26
N PRO A 88 -2.05 6.10 12.06
CA PRO A 88 -1.45 5.18 11.11
C PRO A 88 -0.05 4.71 11.56
N SER A 89 0.12 3.40 11.66
CA SER A 89 1.43 2.75 11.69
C SER A 89 1.82 2.36 10.26
N LEU A 90 2.98 2.82 9.81
CA LEU A 90 3.43 2.66 8.43
C LEU A 90 4.55 1.64 8.33
N THR A 91 4.57 0.95 7.21
CA THR A 91 5.59 -0.03 6.86
C THR A 91 6.06 0.19 5.44
N PHE A 92 7.37 0.11 5.24
CA PHE A 92 8.02 0.08 3.93
C PHE A 92 8.84 -1.20 3.81
N TYR A 93 8.66 -1.93 2.73
CA TYR A 93 9.40 -3.15 2.47
C TYR A 93 9.80 -3.26 1.01
N TRP A 94 11.10 -3.39 0.76
CA TRP A 94 11.62 -3.68 -0.56
C TRP A 94 12.50 -4.93 -0.52
N PRO A 95 12.01 -6.09 -0.98
CA PRO A 95 12.74 -7.36 -0.88
C PRO A 95 14.04 -7.35 -1.69
N ARG A 96 14.09 -6.58 -2.79
CA ARG A 96 15.25 -6.42 -3.66
C ARG A 96 15.29 -5.00 -4.20
N VAL A 97 16.16 -4.17 -3.64
CA VAL A 97 16.37 -2.79 -4.11
C VAL A 97 17.27 -2.81 -5.35
N PRO A 98 16.81 -2.29 -6.50
CA PRO A 98 17.63 -2.13 -7.70
C PRO A 98 18.89 -1.31 -7.42
N LEU A 99 19.99 -1.62 -8.12
CA LEU A 99 21.29 -0.99 -7.85
C LEU A 99 21.26 0.54 -7.99
N ASP A 100 20.57 1.03 -9.01
CA ASP A 100 20.33 2.45 -9.31
C ASP A 100 19.41 3.14 -8.29
N ARG A 101 18.69 2.38 -7.46
CA ARG A 101 17.80 2.85 -6.40
C ARG A 101 18.36 2.72 -5.00
N ARG A 102 19.50 2.07 -4.81
CA ARG A 102 20.06 1.83 -3.45
C ARG A 102 20.31 3.11 -2.66
N ARG A 103 20.59 4.24 -3.32
CA ARG A 103 20.71 5.53 -2.62
C ARG A 103 19.43 5.92 -1.86
N ASP A 104 18.27 5.51 -2.36
CA ASP A 104 16.95 5.80 -1.76
C ASP A 104 16.76 4.98 -0.46
N THR A 105 17.57 3.95 -0.23
CA THR A 105 17.54 3.07 0.94
C THR A 105 18.85 3.08 1.73
N GLY A 106 19.70 4.10 1.57
CA GLY A 106 20.97 4.20 2.29
C GLY A 106 22.02 3.16 1.87
N GLY A 107 21.91 2.61 0.67
CA GLY A 107 22.82 1.59 0.12
C GLY A 107 22.32 0.15 0.27
N GLU A 108 21.18 -0.06 0.96
CA GLU A 108 20.68 -1.39 1.29
C GLU A 108 20.20 -2.17 0.04
N ALA A 109 20.55 -3.46 -0.04
CA ALA A 109 20.04 -4.36 -1.09
C ALA A 109 18.61 -4.88 -0.79
N ARG A 110 18.17 -4.76 0.46
CA ARG A 110 16.82 -5.07 0.96
C ARG A 110 16.51 -4.07 2.07
N ALA A 111 15.33 -3.47 2.04
CA ALA A 111 14.91 -2.49 3.02
C ALA A 111 13.65 -2.98 3.74
N TYR A 112 13.61 -2.82 5.06
CA TYR A 112 12.41 -3.05 5.86
C TYR A 112 12.34 -2.07 7.02
N TRP A 113 11.41 -1.13 6.95
CA TRP A 113 11.23 -0.05 7.92
C TRP A 113 9.80 -0.08 8.43
N ARG A 114 9.60 0.18 9.72
CA ARG A 114 8.29 0.10 10.37
C ARG A 114 8.10 1.12 11.47
N GLY A 115 6.85 1.49 11.71
CA GLY A 115 6.43 2.32 12.84
C GLY A 115 7.15 3.67 12.84
N GLN A 116 7.97 3.88 13.87
CA GLN A 116 8.68 5.15 14.12
C GLN A 116 10.08 5.23 13.49
N ASP A 117 10.45 4.31 12.58
CA ASP A 117 11.71 4.42 11.83
C ASP A 117 11.81 5.82 11.17
N ALA A 118 12.96 6.48 11.31
CA ALA A 118 13.18 7.83 10.80
C ALA A 118 12.97 7.91 9.27
N ARG A 119 13.26 6.82 8.54
CA ARG A 119 13.10 6.75 7.08
C ARG A 119 11.64 6.79 6.61
N LEU A 120 10.69 6.62 7.54
CA LEU A 120 9.25 6.73 7.28
C LEU A 120 8.67 8.11 7.63
N GLU A 121 9.50 9.09 8.02
CA GLU A 121 9.02 10.42 8.42
C GLU A 121 8.20 11.10 7.32
N ALA A 122 8.66 11.08 6.07
CA ALA A 122 7.91 11.64 4.95
C ALA A 122 6.55 10.95 4.75
N CYS A 123 6.48 9.63 4.96
CA CYS A 123 5.23 8.89 4.89
C CYS A 123 4.28 9.31 6.02
N ARG A 124 4.78 9.40 7.27
CA ARG A 124 3.97 9.83 8.42
C ARG A 124 3.47 11.27 8.26
N ALA A 125 4.34 12.19 7.83
CA ALA A 125 3.97 13.59 7.62
C ALA A 125 2.88 13.74 6.56
N CYS A 126 3.00 13.02 5.44
CA CYS A 126 1.97 13.01 4.39
C CYS A 126 0.64 12.44 4.90
N HIS A 127 0.67 11.32 5.62
CA HIS A 127 -0.53 10.64 6.10
C HIS A 127 -1.14 11.25 7.37
N ALA A 128 -0.45 12.19 8.03
CA ALA A 128 -1.01 12.93 9.17
C ALA A 128 -2.20 13.81 8.78
N GLY A 129 -2.24 14.29 7.53
CA GLY A 129 -3.37 15.06 6.98
C GLY A 129 -4.59 14.20 6.60
N GLY A 130 -4.50 12.88 6.73
CA GLY A 130 -5.53 11.94 6.33
C GLY A 130 -5.12 11.06 5.16
N MET A 131 -6.10 10.33 4.62
CA MET A 131 -5.90 9.45 3.47
C MET A 131 -6.22 10.18 2.16
N ALA A 132 -6.01 9.52 1.01
CA ALA A 132 -6.29 10.11 -0.30
C ALA A 132 -7.67 10.79 -0.36
N GLU A 133 -7.77 11.98 -0.96
CA GLU A 133 -9.02 12.74 -1.04
C GLU A 133 -10.11 11.96 -1.81
N PRO A 134 -11.39 12.01 -1.42
CA PRO A 134 -12.46 11.27 -2.11
C PRO A 134 -12.51 11.48 -3.63
N ALA A 135 -12.20 12.69 -4.10
CA ALA A 135 -12.12 13.02 -5.53
C ALA A 135 -10.98 12.34 -6.29
N GLN A 136 -9.92 11.92 -5.59
CA GLN A 136 -8.84 11.10 -6.14
C GLN A 136 -9.22 9.61 -6.16
N ARG A 137 -10.09 9.18 -5.23
CA ARG A 137 -10.59 7.79 -5.13
C ARG A 137 -11.53 7.42 -6.29
N SER A 138 -12.38 8.35 -6.72
CA SER A 138 -13.37 8.11 -7.79
C SER A 138 -12.78 7.92 -9.19
N ARG A 139 -11.51 8.32 -9.40
CA ARG A 139 -10.79 8.07 -10.66
C ARG A 139 -10.36 6.62 -10.83
N TRP A 140 -10.42 5.82 -9.77
CA TRP A 140 -9.93 4.45 -9.73
C TRP A 140 -11.13 3.51 -9.71
N ARG A 141 -11.49 2.95 -10.88
CA ARG A 141 -12.63 2.03 -10.98
C ARG A 141 -12.38 0.79 -10.11
N VAL A 142 -13.29 0.53 -9.18
CA VAL A 142 -13.32 -0.69 -8.36
C VAL A 142 -14.01 -1.78 -9.18
N PRO A 143 -13.46 -3.01 -9.29
CA PRO A 143 -14.17 -4.10 -9.93
C PRO A 143 -15.44 -4.43 -9.13
N ARG A 144 -16.56 -4.58 -9.84
CA ARG A 144 -17.81 -5.05 -9.23
C ARG A 144 -17.60 -6.53 -8.91
N ARG A 145 -17.79 -6.94 -7.64
CA ARG A 145 -17.81 -8.37 -7.29
C ARG A 145 -18.88 -9.04 -8.17
N GLU A 146 -18.47 -9.89 -9.10
CA GLU A 146 -19.42 -10.78 -9.76
C GLU A 146 -20.08 -11.61 -8.66
N LYS A 147 -21.42 -11.62 -8.66
CA LYS A 147 -22.15 -12.55 -7.82
C LYS A 147 -21.77 -13.94 -8.31
N VAL A 148 -21.04 -14.69 -7.49
CA VAL A 148 -20.96 -16.13 -7.67
C VAL A 148 -22.36 -16.63 -7.31
N ASP A 149 -23.19 -16.83 -8.31
CA ASP A 149 -24.43 -17.57 -8.14
C ASP A 149 -24.04 -19.00 -7.77
N LEU A 150 -24.16 -19.32 -6.49
CA LEU A 150 -24.21 -20.69 -6.02
C LEU A 150 -25.50 -21.29 -6.58
N ALA A 151 -25.39 -21.90 -7.77
CA ALA A 151 -26.41 -22.78 -8.29
C ALA A 151 -26.61 -23.94 -7.30
N GLY A 152 -27.89 -24.17 -6.96
CA GLY A 152 -28.35 -25.05 -5.89
C GLY A 152 -28.31 -26.55 -6.20
#